data_AF-A0A8T7GSP8-F1
#
_entry.id   AF-A0A8T7GSP8-F1
#
_cell.length_a   1.000
_cell.length_b   1.000
_cell.length_c   1.000
_cell.angle_alpha   90.00
_cell.angle_beta   90.00
_cell.angle_gamma   90.00
#
_symmetry.space_group_name_H-M   'P 1'
#
loop_
_entity.id
_entity.type
_entity.pdbx_description
1 polymer ?
#
loop_
_entity_poly.entity_id
_entity_poly.type
_entity_poly.pdbx_seq_one_letter_code
_entity_poly.pdbx_strand_id
1 'polypeptide(L)'
;MVGSGRLLREPPRIKALEAAAAVAEGRVERLSSSCFRVRSSDGSRVYTVYVDPGRGLAYSSDNGTRLRGYKGYPIIAALILQGLVPYDPQVGEALRGVPWRSLNERLKSYRRVLEEVKRRARARGLPPERLEEYMDRVAEALRRISLRLLPQPPLECTARRGEEPA
;
A
#
# COMPACT_ATOMS: atom_id res chain seq x y z
N MET A 1 -11.55 -23.87 -10.15
CA MET A 1 -12.08 -23.52 -8.81
C MET A 1 -11.18 -22.47 -8.20
N VAL A 2 -11.64 -21.22 -8.08
CA VAL A 2 -10.87 -20.15 -7.42
C VAL A 2 -10.94 -20.42 -5.91
N GLY A 3 -9.79 -20.66 -5.29
CA GLY A 3 -9.68 -21.07 -3.90
C GLY A 3 -10.41 -20.15 -2.92
N SER A 4 -10.86 -20.75 -1.82
CA SER A 4 -11.59 -20.18 -0.66
C SER A 4 -10.81 -19.08 0.11
N GLY A 5 -10.27 -18.09 -0.58
CA GLY A 5 -9.59 -16.94 0.02
C GLY A 5 -10.58 -15.95 0.63
N ARG A 6 -10.28 -15.48 1.85
CA ARG A 6 -11.04 -14.42 2.53
C ARG A 6 -11.05 -13.15 1.68
N LEU A 7 -12.22 -12.53 1.51
CA LEU A 7 -12.33 -11.22 0.85
C LEU A 7 -11.60 -10.14 1.66
N LEU A 8 -10.77 -9.33 1.00
CA LEU A 8 -10.08 -8.20 1.62
C LEU A 8 -11.01 -7.01 1.75
N ARG A 9 -11.10 -6.49 2.98
CA ARG A 9 -11.91 -5.31 3.31
C ARG A 9 -11.24 -4.02 2.88
N GLU A 10 -11.98 -2.92 2.96
CA GLU A 10 -11.42 -1.58 2.91
C GLU A 10 -10.46 -1.34 4.09
N PRO A 11 -9.29 -0.72 3.83
CA PRO A 11 -8.35 -0.34 4.87
C PRO A 11 -8.80 0.96 5.55
N PRO A 12 -8.20 1.32 6.70
CA PRO A 12 -8.25 2.71 7.18
C PRO A 12 -7.79 3.68 6.09
N ARG A 13 -8.56 4.74 5.82
CA ARG A 13 -8.32 5.72 4.74
C ARG A 13 -6.87 6.24 4.69
N ILE A 14 -6.25 6.44 5.86
CA ILE A 14 -4.85 6.89 5.99
C ILE A 14 -3.82 5.98 5.28
N LYS A 15 -4.15 4.71 5.01
CA LYS A 15 -3.28 3.81 4.26
C LYS A 15 -3.07 4.25 2.81
N ALA A 16 -3.98 5.05 2.25
CA ALA A 16 -3.77 5.73 0.97
C ALA A 16 -2.56 6.68 1.01
N LEU A 17 -2.42 7.45 2.09
CA LEU A 17 -1.32 8.40 2.29
C LEU A 17 0.03 7.68 2.49
N GLU A 18 0.03 6.59 3.24
CA GLU A 18 1.23 5.75 3.42
C GLU A 18 1.69 5.11 2.10
N ALA A 19 0.74 4.69 1.25
CA ALA A 19 1.03 4.18 -0.08
C ALA A 19 1.56 5.27 -1.03
N ALA A 20 0.97 6.47 -1.03
CA ALA A 20 1.44 7.60 -1.84
C ALA A 20 2.90 7.97 -1.51
N ALA A 21 3.22 8.05 -0.22
CA ALA A 21 4.59 8.29 0.24
C ALA A 21 5.53 7.17 -0.24
N ALA A 22 5.10 5.90 -0.18
CA ALA A 22 5.91 4.77 -0.64
C ALA A 22 6.24 4.85 -2.13
N VAL A 23 5.28 5.24 -2.95
CA VAL A 23 5.48 5.43 -4.39
C VAL A 23 6.42 6.61 -4.65
N ALA A 24 6.20 7.75 -4.01
CA ALA A 24 7.07 8.93 -4.15
C ALA A 24 8.52 8.65 -3.75
N GLU A 25 8.72 7.85 -2.69
CA GLU A 25 10.03 7.47 -2.17
C GLU A 25 10.72 6.35 -2.96
N GLY A 26 10.13 5.85 -4.04
CA GLY A 26 10.69 4.74 -4.81
C GLY A 26 10.77 3.44 -4.00
N ARG A 27 9.94 3.29 -2.96
CA ARG A 27 9.93 2.11 -2.08
C ARG A 27 9.15 0.92 -2.66
N VAL A 28 8.64 1.04 -3.88
CA VAL A 28 7.82 0.02 -4.56
C VAL A 28 8.57 -0.48 -5.78
N GLU A 29 9.14 -1.67 -5.68
CA GLU A 29 9.80 -2.36 -6.80
C GLU A 29 8.78 -3.26 -7.50
N ARG A 30 8.61 -3.05 -8.81
CA ARG A 30 7.82 -3.95 -9.67
C ARG A 30 8.73 -5.09 -10.15
N LEU A 31 8.36 -6.33 -9.84
CA LEU A 31 9.05 -7.54 -10.30
C LEU A 31 8.42 -8.10 -11.58
N SER A 32 7.10 -7.99 -11.72
CA SER A 32 6.34 -8.39 -12.90
C SER A 32 5.06 -7.55 -13.04
N SER A 33 4.12 -7.95 -13.91
CA SER A 33 2.79 -7.31 -14.00
C SER A 33 2.01 -7.35 -12.68
N SER A 34 2.15 -8.44 -11.92
CA SER A 34 1.37 -8.72 -10.70
C SER A 34 2.21 -8.88 -9.43
N CYS A 35 3.54 -9.00 -9.52
CA CYS A 35 4.44 -9.16 -8.36
C CYS A 35 5.23 -7.88 -8.04
N PHE A 36 5.31 -7.54 -6.76
CA PHE A 36 5.98 -6.34 -6.25
C PHE A 36 6.71 -6.62 -4.93
N ARG A 37 7.72 -5.80 -4.65
CA ARG A 37 8.33 -5.64 -3.31
C ARG A 37 8.09 -4.23 -2.81
N VAL A 38 7.61 -4.11 -1.59
CA VAL A 38 7.37 -2.81 -0.95
C VAL A 38 8.23 -2.70 0.29
N ARG A 39 9.06 -1.66 0.40
CA ARG A 39 9.89 -1.42 1.58
C ARG A 39 9.15 -0.55 2.61
N SER A 40 9.29 -0.84 3.90
CA SER A 40 8.75 0.00 4.98
C SER A 40 9.39 1.39 5.00
N SER A 41 8.74 2.36 5.65
CA SER A 41 9.21 3.76 5.73
C SER A 41 10.58 3.91 6.38
N ASP A 42 10.96 2.97 7.25
CA ASP A 42 12.25 2.92 7.96
C ASP A 42 13.24 1.93 7.31
N GLY A 43 12.89 1.34 6.17
CA GLY A 43 13.76 0.42 5.42
C GLY A 43 13.91 -0.99 5.99
N SER A 44 13.48 -1.21 7.24
CA SER A 44 13.75 -2.44 8.00
C SER A 44 12.93 -3.67 7.58
N ARG A 45 11.87 -3.47 6.77
CA ARG A 45 11.04 -4.56 6.24
C ARG A 45 10.86 -4.42 4.74
N VAL A 46 10.81 -5.56 4.06
CA VAL A 46 10.42 -5.68 2.66
C VAL A 46 9.24 -6.63 2.59
N TYR A 47 8.12 -6.16 2.04
CA TYR A 47 6.89 -6.91 1.90
C TYR A 47 6.80 -7.51 0.49
N THR A 48 6.55 -8.80 0.40
CA THR A 48 6.18 -9.47 -0.85
C THR A 48 4.71 -9.17 -1.11
N VAL A 49 4.41 -8.69 -2.32
CA VAL A 49 3.06 -8.30 -2.72
C VAL A 49 2.74 -8.94 -4.07
N TYR A 50 1.58 -9.57 -4.15
CA TYR A 50 0.98 -10.02 -5.39
C TYR A 50 -0.40 -9.38 -5.52
N VAL A 51 -0.73 -8.80 -6.67
CA VAL A 51 -2.06 -8.24 -6.94
C VAL A 51 -2.43 -8.53 -8.39
N ASP A 52 -3.48 -9.32 -8.56
CA ASP A 52 -4.11 -9.62 -9.85
C ASP A 52 -5.61 -9.31 -9.76
N PRO A 53 -6.02 -8.09 -10.13
CA PRO A 53 -7.42 -7.68 -10.10
C PRO A 53 -8.27 -8.41 -11.14
N GLY A 54 -7.69 -8.86 -12.26
CA GLY A 54 -8.40 -9.63 -13.29
C GLY A 54 -8.87 -11.00 -12.79
N ARG A 55 -8.09 -11.63 -11.91
CA ARG A 55 -8.47 -12.86 -11.19
C ARG A 55 -9.13 -12.60 -9.84
N GLY A 56 -9.16 -11.35 -9.38
CA GLY A 56 -9.65 -10.97 -8.06
C GLY A 56 -8.81 -11.56 -6.93
N LEU A 57 -7.50 -11.68 -7.10
CA LEU A 57 -6.59 -12.32 -6.15
C LEU A 57 -5.49 -11.36 -5.68
N ALA A 58 -5.14 -11.45 -4.40
CA ALA A 58 -4.02 -10.71 -3.86
C ALA A 58 -3.31 -11.48 -2.74
N TYR A 59 -2.04 -11.15 -2.54
CA TYR A 59 -1.25 -11.52 -1.38
C TYR A 59 -0.44 -10.32 -0.91
N SER A 60 -0.25 -10.19 0.40
CA SER A 60 0.79 -9.33 0.95
C SER A 60 1.31 -9.94 2.24
N SER A 61 2.63 -9.91 2.45
CA SER A 61 3.23 -10.30 3.73
C SER A 61 3.09 -9.24 4.83
N ASP A 62 2.49 -8.08 4.54
CA ASP A 62 2.20 -7.04 5.54
C ASP A 62 1.17 -7.49 6.58
N ASN A 63 1.38 -7.08 7.84
CA ASN A 63 0.52 -7.41 8.97
C ASN A 63 -0.90 -6.85 8.83
N GLY A 64 -1.07 -5.68 8.20
CA GLY A 64 -2.39 -5.13 7.91
C GLY A 64 -3.21 -6.07 7.02
N THR A 65 -2.58 -6.62 5.99
CA THR A 65 -3.22 -7.62 5.12
C THR A 65 -3.38 -8.97 5.84
N ARG A 66 -2.30 -9.49 6.43
CA ARG A 66 -2.24 -10.84 7.01
C ARG A 66 -3.11 -11.03 8.25
N LEU A 67 -3.11 -10.05 9.15
CA LEU A 67 -3.77 -10.15 10.45
C LEU A 67 -5.09 -9.39 10.50
N ARG A 68 -5.23 -8.29 9.74
CA ARG A 68 -6.47 -7.48 9.74
C ARG A 68 -7.35 -7.72 8.51
N GLY A 69 -6.81 -8.34 7.45
CA GLY A 69 -7.58 -8.73 6.28
C GLY A 69 -8.18 -7.54 5.52
N TYR A 70 -7.40 -6.49 5.33
CA TYR A 70 -7.75 -5.39 4.43
C TYR A 70 -6.68 -5.22 3.35
N LYS A 71 -6.98 -4.43 2.31
CA LYS A 71 -6.02 -4.04 1.27
C LYS A 71 -4.97 -3.09 1.87
N GLY A 72 -3.90 -3.63 2.46
CA GLY A 72 -2.88 -2.82 3.15
C GLY A 72 -2.15 -1.86 2.22
N TYR A 73 -1.41 -0.89 2.79
CA TYR A 73 -0.69 0.09 1.99
C TYR A 73 0.22 -0.52 0.90
N PRO A 74 0.84 -1.72 1.07
CA PRO A 74 1.63 -2.31 0.00
C PRO A 74 0.78 -2.74 -1.20
N ILE A 75 -0.44 -3.23 -0.96
CA ILE A 75 -1.41 -3.56 -2.02
C ILE A 75 -1.86 -2.27 -2.72
N ILE A 76 -2.18 -1.22 -1.96
CA ILE A 76 -2.58 0.08 -2.53
C ILE A 76 -1.44 0.64 -3.40
N ALA A 77 -0.20 0.56 -2.94
CA ALA A 77 0.97 1.04 -3.67
C ALA A 77 1.20 0.26 -4.98
N ALA A 78 1.01 -1.07 -4.96
CA ALA A 78 1.03 -1.89 -6.17
C ALA A 78 -0.08 -1.51 -7.17
N LEU A 79 -1.31 -1.29 -6.67
CA LEU A 79 -2.45 -0.85 -7.48
C LEU A 79 -2.24 0.54 -8.09
N ILE A 80 -1.57 1.44 -7.38
CA ILE A 80 -1.12 2.74 -7.91
C ILE A 80 -0.17 2.52 -9.09
N LEU A 81 0.85 1.67 -8.95
CA LEU A 81 1.78 1.38 -10.06
C LEU A 81 1.10 0.67 -11.24
N GLN A 82 0.02 -0.07 -11.01
CA GLN A 82 -0.80 -0.68 -12.07
C GLN A 82 -1.75 0.33 -12.74
N GLY A 83 -1.85 1.57 -12.25
CA GLY A 83 -2.77 2.59 -12.77
C GLY A 83 -4.23 2.37 -12.40
N LEU A 84 -4.52 1.46 -11.46
CA LEU A 84 -5.88 1.07 -11.06
C LEU A 84 -6.41 1.89 -9.87
N VAL A 85 -5.51 2.52 -9.13
CA VAL A 85 -5.81 3.45 -8.04
C VAL A 85 -5.13 4.78 -8.36
N PRO A 86 -5.81 5.92 -8.19
CA PRO A 86 -5.24 7.22 -8.53
C PRO A 86 -4.01 7.52 -7.68
N TYR A 87 -3.03 8.17 -8.31
CA TYR A 87 -1.85 8.72 -7.64
C TYR A 87 -1.86 10.24 -7.75
N ASP A 88 -1.51 10.90 -6.66
CA ASP A 88 -1.31 12.34 -6.61
C ASP A 88 0.15 12.62 -6.22
N PRO A 89 1.00 13.04 -7.18
CA PRO A 89 2.42 13.30 -6.92
C PRO A 89 2.64 14.37 -5.85
N GLN A 90 1.78 15.38 -5.77
CA GLN A 90 1.90 16.45 -4.77
C GLN A 90 1.66 15.90 -3.36
N VAL A 91 0.67 15.01 -3.20
CA VAL A 91 0.43 14.30 -1.93
C VAL A 91 1.60 13.39 -1.59
N GLY A 92 2.10 12.62 -2.56
CA GLY A 92 3.26 11.74 -2.35
C GLY A 92 4.50 12.52 -1.86
N GLU A 93 4.83 13.63 -2.53
CA GLU A 93 5.98 14.46 -2.19
C GLU A 93 5.82 15.18 -0.84
N ALA A 94 4.64 15.75 -0.58
CA ALA A 94 4.33 16.37 0.70
C ALA A 94 4.46 15.40 1.89
N LEU A 95 4.38 14.09 1.64
CA LEU A 95 4.48 13.03 2.65
C LEU A 95 5.80 12.24 2.62
N ARG A 96 6.74 12.60 1.75
CA ARG A 96 8.09 12.02 1.71
C ARG A 96 8.78 12.11 3.08
N GLY A 97 9.40 11.04 3.55
CA GLY A 97 10.14 11.01 4.81
C GLY A 97 9.26 10.99 6.07
N VAL A 98 7.95 10.80 5.95
CA VAL A 98 7.11 10.51 7.12
C VAL A 98 7.49 9.12 7.68
N PRO A 99 7.92 9.02 8.96
CA PRO A 99 8.32 7.75 9.57
C PRO A 99 7.08 6.96 10.01
N TRP A 100 6.28 6.50 9.03
CA TRP A 100 4.97 5.88 9.22
C TRP A 100 4.98 4.78 10.27
N ARG A 101 5.97 3.89 10.24
CA ARG A 101 6.09 2.80 11.22
C ARG A 101 6.22 3.31 12.65
N SER A 102 7.25 4.11 12.92
CA SER A 102 7.51 4.65 14.26
C SER A 102 6.37 5.55 14.74
N LEU A 103 5.75 6.30 13.83
CA LEU A 103 4.60 7.16 14.14
C LEU A 103 3.37 6.33 14.54
N ASN A 104 3.07 5.26 13.81
CA ASN A 104 1.98 4.33 14.13
C ASN A 104 2.23 3.59 15.46
N GLU A 105 3.44 3.09 15.69
CA GLU A 105 3.82 2.36 16.91
C GLU A 105 3.75 3.26 18.16
N ARG A 106 4.18 4.52 18.05
CA ARG A 106 4.17 5.49 19.15
C ARG A 106 2.77 6.01 19.47
N LEU A 107 1.99 6.37 18.45
CA LEU A 107 0.70 7.03 18.66
C LEU A 107 -0.47 6.05 18.83
N LYS A 108 -0.36 4.85 18.25
CA LYS A 108 -1.37 3.77 18.30
C LYS A 108 -2.79 4.23 17.96
N SER A 109 -2.92 5.31 17.19
CA SER A 109 -4.19 5.97 16.87
C SER A 109 -4.10 6.63 15.52
N TYR A 110 -4.86 6.13 14.54
CA TYR A 110 -4.88 6.71 13.19
C TYR A 110 -5.32 8.17 13.17
N ARG A 111 -6.21 8.58 14.08
CA ARG A 111 -6.60 9.98 14.22
C ARG A 111 -5.39 10.85 14.56
N ARG A 112 -4.61 10.49 15.58
CA ARG A 112 -3.41 11.24 15.99
C ARG A 112 -2.32 11.22 14.90
N VAL A 113 -2.18 10.09 14.20
CA VAL A 113 -1.25 9.97 13.06
C VAL A 113 -1.69 10.91 11.93
N LEU A 114 -2.99 10.98 11.62
CA LEU A 114 -3.52 11.87 10.59
C LEU A 114 -3.28 13.34 10.93
N GLU A 115 -3.47 13.76 12.19
CA GLU A 115 -3.16 15.14 12.61
C GLU A 115 -1.68 15.50 12.40
N GLU A 116 -0.77 14.60 12.77
CA GLU A 116 0.67 14.79 12.52
C GLU A 116 0.98 14.90 11.01
N VAL A 117 0.36 14.04 10.21
CA VAL A 117 0.53 14.01 8.76
C VAL A 117 -0.01 15.29 8.12
N LYS A 118 -1.18 15.77 8.53
CA LYS A 118 -1.76 17.06 8.09
C LYS A 118 -0.86 18.23 8.42
N ARG A 119 -0.28 18.25 9.64
CA ARG A 119 0.68 19.29 10.04
C ARG A 119 1.91 19.31 9.15
N ARG A 120 2.47 18.13 8.84
CA ARG A 120 3.66 18.00 7.97
C ARG A 120 3.36 18.42 6.53
N ALA A 121 2.23 18.00 5.98
CA ALA A 121 1.81 18.39 4.64
C ALA A 121 1.62 19.91 4.53
N ARG A 122 0.97 20.54 5.51
CA ARG A 122 0.80 21.99 5.58
C ARG A 122 2.15 22.72 5.63
N ALA A 123 3.11 22.22 6.42
CA ALA A 123 4.45 22.79 6.47
C ALA A 123 5.22 22.68 5.13
N ARG A 124 4.75 21.83 4.21
CA ARG A 124 5.26 21.69 2.85
C ARG A 124 4.35 22.33 1.79
N GLY A 125 3.45 23.22 2.21
CA GLY A 125 2.58 23.97 1.32
C GLY A 125 1.38 23.20 0.78
N LEU A 126 1.11 21.97 1.25
CA LEU A 126 -0.06 21.20 0.85
C LEU A 126 -1.18 21.31 1.90
N PRO A 127 -2.36 21.87 1.56
CA PRO A 127 -3.46 22.01 2.50
C PRO A 127 -4.03 20.64 2.93
N PRO A 128 -4.43 20.46 4.20
CA PRO A 128 -5.01 19.19 4.70
C PRO A 128 -6.19 18.64 3.90
N GLU A 129 -6.97 19.53 3.29
CA GLU A 129 -8.14 19.21 2.47
C GLU A 129 -7.73 18.36 1.26
N ARG A 130 -6.55 18.62 0.67
CA ARG A 130 -5.98 17.83 -0.43
C ARG A 130 -5.67 16.40 -0.01
N LEU A 131 -5.27 16.18 1.24
CA LEU A 131 -5.05 14.84 1.77
C LEU A 131 -6.37 14.08 1.93
N GLU A 132 -7.41 14.76 2.43
CA GLU A 132 -8.75 14.17 2.58
C GLU A 132 -9.34 13.80 1.21
N GLU A 133 -9.32 14.72 0.24
CA GLU A 133 -9.75 14.49 -1.14
C GLU A 133 -9.02 13.29 -1.76
N TYR A 134 -7.71 13.19 -1.57
CA TYR A 134 -6.93 12.07 -2.06
C TYR A 134 -7.31 10.75 -1.39
N MET A 135 -7.47 10.74 -0.06
CA MET A 135 -7.94 9.55 0.67
C MET A 135 -9.32 9.09 0.18
N ASP A 136 -10.24 10.00 -0.13
CA ASP A 136 -11.56 9.66 -0.65
C ASP A 136 -11.51 9.08 -2.06
N ARG A 137 -10.76 9.70 -2.98
CA ARG A 137 -10.56 9.18 -4.33
C ARG A 137 -9.97 7.76 -4.32
N VAL A 138 -8.97 7.52 -3.47
CA VAL A 138 -8.37 6.19 -3.31
C VAL A 138 -9.37 5.20 -2.70
N ALA A 139 -10.11 5.59 -1.66
CA ALA A 139 -11.12 4.73 -1.04
C ALA A 139 -12.21 4.33 -2.05
N GLU A 140 -12.68 5.26 -2.87
CA GLU A 140 -13.66 4.99 -3.92
C GLU A 140 -13.11 4.02 -4.98
N ALA A 141 -11.89 4.22 -5.46
CA ALA A 141 -11.24 3.29 -6.38
C ALA A 141 -11.11 1.89 -5.77
N LEU A 142 -10.70 1.79 -4.50
CA LEU A 142 -10.56 0.52 -3.80
C LEU A 142 -11.89 -0.23 -3.61
N ARG A 143 -13.03 0.47 -3.50
CA ARG A 143 -14.36 -0.18 -3.44
C ARG A 143 -14.70 -0.95 -4.70
N ARG A 144 -14.21 -0.48 -5.85
CA ARG A 144 -14.45 -1.11 -7.16
C ARG A 144 -13.55 -2.34 -7.42
N ILE A 145 -12.56 -2.58 -6.55
CA ILE A 145 -11.56 -3.64 -6.72
C ILE A 145 -11.79 -4.73 -5.65
N SER A 146 -12.37 -5.85 -6.07
CA SER A 146 -12.61 -7.02 -5.23
C SER A 146 -11.41 -7.97 -5.27
N LEU A 147 -10.80 -8.23 -4.11
CA LEU A 147 -9.60 -9.07 -3.99
C LEU A 147 -9.78 -10.09 -2.87
N ARG A 148 -9.52 -11.35 -3.15
CA ARG A 148 -9.42 -12.43 -2.17
C ARG A 148 -7.97 -12.69 -1.80
N LEU A 149 -7.73 -12.85 -0.50
CA LEU A 149 -6.40 -13.11 0.04
C LEU A 149 -5.98 -14.55 -0.27
N LEU A 150 -4.83 -14.71 -0.92
CA LEU A 150 -4.14 -15.98 -1.04
C LEU A 150 -3.42 -16.34 0.28
N PRO A 151 -3.33 -17.63 0.64
CA PRO A 151 -2.60 -18.06 1.83
C PRO A 151 -1.09 -17.81 1.69
N GLN A 152 -0.55 -17.98 0.49
CA GLN A 152 0.86 -17.84 0.13
C GLN A 152 1.01 -17.06 -1.18
N PRO A 153 2.16 -16.39 -1.41
CA PRO A 153 2.39 -15.72 -2.68
C PRO A 153 2.59 -16.77 -3.79
N PRO A 154 2.27 -16.44 -5.05
CA PRO A 154 2.73 -17.22 -6.19
C PRO A 154 4.27 -17.31 -6.22
N LEU A 155 4.80 -18.43 -6.74
CA LEU A 155 6.25 -18.71 -6.72
C LEU A 155 7.04 -17.64 -7.48
N GLU A 156 6.48 -17.12 -8.57
CA GLU A 156 7.08 -16.05 -9.37
C GLU A 156 7.28 -14.75 -8.57
N CYS A 157 6.51 -14.52 -7.50
CA CYS A 157 6.71 -13.37 -6.61
C CYS A 157 7.79 -13.59 -5.55
N THR A 158 8.29 -14.82 -5.41
CA THR A 158 9.31 -15.19 -4.42
C THR A 158 10.69 -15.40 -5.02
N ALA A 159 10.79 -15.60 -6.33
CA ALA A 159 12.07 -15.78 -7.01
C ALA A 159 12.99 -14.57 -6.80
N ARG A 160 14.28 -14.85 -6.52
CA ARG A 160 15.33 -13.84 -6.55
C ARG A 160 15.68 -13.59 -8.02
N ARG A 161 15.99 -12.35 -8.41
CA ARG A 161 16.54 -12.09 -9.75
C ARG A 161 17.84 -12.92 -9.84
N GLY A 162 17.92 -13.86 -10.78
CA GLY A 162 19.16 -14.59 -11.09
C GLY A 162 19.24 -16.07 -10.67
N GLU A 163 18.17 -16.70 -10.20
CA GLU A 163 18.10 -18.18 -10.16
C GLU A 163 17.32 -18.66 -11.38
N GLU A 164 18.02 -18.82 -12.52
CA GLU A 164 17.55 -19.73 -13.56
C GLU A 164 17.64 -21.16 -13.02
N PRO A 165 16.62 -22.01 -13.24
CA PRO A 165 16.80 -23.43 -12.96
C PRO A 165 17.90 -23.96 -13.89
N ALA A 166 18.90 -24.57 -13.28
CA ALA A 166 19.93 -25.33 -13.97
C ALA A 166 19.32 -26.51 -14.76
#